data_AF-A0A1Z1WI54-F1
#
_entry.id   AF-A0A1Z1WI54-F1
#
_cell.length_a   1.000
_cell.length_b   1.000
_cell.length_c   1.000
_cell.angle_alpha   90.00
_cell.angle_beta   90.00
_cell.angle_gamma   90.00
#
_symmetry.space_group_name_H-M   'P 1'
#
loop_
_entity.id
_entity.type
_entity.pdbx_description
1 polymer ?
#
loop_
_entity_poly.entity_id
_entity_poly.type
_entity_poly.pdbx_seq_one_letter_code
_entity_poly.pdbx_strand_id
1 'polypeptide(L)'
;MAADDARAKVREESRTPGNASLSIGESYGYTSKHGAALLIDCRDDGETGIIEVSVDARKDSSANSSDTEAFAELAAETLRMATRQVYRCDNSTALPAGLPTLGTPRGA
;
A
#
# COMPACT_ATOMS: atom_id res chain seq x y z
N MET A 1 15.54 0.85 5.07
CA MET A 1 14.72 1.77 5.90
C MET A 1 14.34 1.02 7.16
N ALA A 2 14.34 1.68 8.32
CA ALA A 2 13.77 1.07 9.51
C ALA A 2 12.25 0.97 9.36
N ALA A 3 11.63 0.01 10.05
CA ALA A 3 10.18 -0.18 10.08
C ALA A 3 9.43 1.14 10.37
N ASP A 4 9.89 1.90 11.37
CA ASP A 4 9.30 3.19 11.75
C ASP A 4 9.38 4.25 10.64
N ASP A 5 10.45 4.27 9.85
CA ASP A 5 10.62 5.22 8.74
C ASP A 5 9.58 4.98 7.65
N ALA A 6 9.31 3.71 7.32
CA ALA A 6 8.31 3.33 6.31
C ALA A 6 6.90 3.74 6.76
N ARG A 7 6.57 3.48 8.02
CA ARG A 7 5.28 3.88 8.61
C ARG A 7 5.11 5.40 8.64
N ALA A 8 6.17 6.13 9.01
CA ALA A 8 6.16 7.59 9.02
C ALA A 8 5.94 8.16 7.62
N LYS A 9 6.66 7.64 6.62
CA LYS A 9 6.52 8.04 5.22
C LYS A 9 5.10 7.83 4.70
N VAL A 10 4.50 6.64 4.89
CA VAL A 10 3.12 6.38 4.47
C VAL A 10 2.11 7.30 5.18
N ARG A 11 2.33 7.58 6.45
CA ARG A 11 1.48 8.50 7.22
C ARG A 11 1.59 9.94 6.71
N GLU A 12 2.77 10.37 6.31
CA GLU A 12 2.98 11.69 5.70
C GLU A 12 2.31 11.75 4.32
N GLU A 13 2.59 10.79 3.45
CA GLU A 13 2.09 10.73 2.08
C GLU A 13 0.56 10.59 2.00
N SER A 14 -0.06 9.84 2.90
CA SER A 14 -1.54 9.77 2.99
C SER A 14 -2.19 11.10 3.40
N ARG A 15 -1.41 12.08 3.86
CA ARG A 15 -1.85 13.43 4.20
C ARG A 15 -1.48 14.47 3.15
N THR A 16 -0.65 14.11 2.17
CA THR A 16 -0.25 14.98 1.07
C THR A 16 -1.46 15.33 0.20
N PRO A 17 -1.62 16.61 -0.20
CA PRO A 17 -2.70 17.00 -1.10
C PRO A 17 -2.69 16.21 -2.42
N GLY A 18 -3.86 15.75 -2.86
CA GLY A 18 -4.01 14.93 -4.06
C GLY A 18 -3.74 13.43 -3.87
N ASN A 19 -3.26 13.01 -2.69
CA ASN A 19 -3.18 11.61 -2.32
C ASN A 19 -4.44 11.16 -1.55
N ALA A 20 -4.78 9.89 -1.71
CA ALA A 20 -5.82 9.21 -0.96
C ALA A 20 -5.20 8.18 -0.02
N SER A 21 -5.77 8.03 1.18
CA SER A 21 -5.41 6.91 2.06
C SER A 21 -5.87 5.60 1.41
N LEU A 22 -5.03 4.57 1.51
CA LEU A 22 -5.27 3.26 0.93
C LEU A 22 -5.26 2.22 2.05
N SER A 23 -6.23 1.30 2.08
CA SER A 23 -6.22 0.20 3.04
C SER A 23 -6.83 -1.08 2.47
N ILE A 24 -6.33 -2.21 2.94
CA ILE A 24 -6.91 -3.53 2.64
C ILE A 24 -6.63 -4.48 3.80
N GLY A 25 -7.69 -4.92 4.49
CA GLY A 25 -7.55 -5.68 5.74
C GLY A 25 -6.80 -4.86 6.78
N GLU A 26 -5.73 -5.43 7.34
CA GLU A 26 -4.83 -4.73 8.29
C GLU A 26 -3.73 -3.90 7.61
N SER A 27 -3.60 -3.98 6.28
CA SER A 27 -2.63 -3.15 5.58
C SER A 27 -3.12 -1.72 5.40
N TYR A 28 -2.19 -0.78 5.43
CA TYR A 28 -2.46 0.64 5.25
C TYR A 28 -1.38 1.30 4.41
N GLY A 29 -1.75 2.39 3.76
CA GLY A 29 -0.99 2.93 2.65
C GLY A 29 -1.51 4.27 2.18
N TYR A 30 -1.00 4.67 1.03
CA TYR A 30 -1.52 5.79 0.25
C TYR A 30 -1.50 5.45 -1.23
N THR A 31 -2.30 6.16 -2.00
CA THR A 31 -2.23 6.16 -3.45
C THR A 31 -2.35 7.58 -3.98
N SER A 32 -1.78 7.79 -5.15
CA SER A 32 -1.76 9.03 -5.89
C SER A 32 -2.03 8.73 -7.36
N LYS A 33 -2.12 9.77 -8.19
CA LYS A 33 -2.14 9.61 -9.65
C LYS A 33 -0.86 8.99 -10.24
N HIS A 34 0.23 8.87 -9.47
CA HIS A 34 1.52 8.40 -9.97
C HIS A 34 1.98 7.09 -9.34
N GLY A 35 1.22 6.53 -8.41
CA GLY A 35 1.64 5.33 -7.71
C GLY A 35 0.82 5.02 -6.47
N ALA A 36 1.16 3.92 -5.82
CA ALA A 36 0.59 3.51 -4.55
C ALA A 36 1.66 2.81 -3.70
N ALA A 37 1.51 2.92 -2.39
CA ALA A 37 2.30 2.14 -1.44
C ALA A 37 1.39 1.55 -0.36
N LEU A 38 1.65 0.30 0.02
CA LEU A 38 0.97 -0.41 1.11
C LEU A 38 1.99 -1.04 2.05
N LEU A 39 1.67 -1.01 3.34
CA LEU A 39 2.42 -1.63 4.43
C LEU A 39 1.54 -2.66 5.12
N ILE A 40 2.11 -3.81 5.44
CA ILE A 40 1.50 -4.78 6.36
C ILE A 40 2.53 -5.28 7.36
N ASP A 41 2.09 -5.45 8.60
CA ASP A 41 2.88 -6.10 9.63
C ASP A 41 2.77 -7.61 9.45
N CYS A 42 3.89 -8.24 9.09
CA CYS A 42 3.99 -9.70 8.97
C CYS A 42 4.66 -10.23 10.21
N ARG A 43 3.93 -11.06 10.98
CA ARG A 43 4.46 -11.72 12.17
C ARG A 43 4.89 -13.13 11.83
N ASP A 44 6.14 -13.46 12.13
CA ASP A 44 6.68 -14.81 12.02
C ASP A 44 7.54 -15.12 13.26
N ASP A 45 7.28 -16.26 13.90
CA ASP A 45 8.01 -16.81 15.06
C ASP A 45 8.50 -15.80 16.13
N GLY A 46 7.64 -14.82 16.47
CA GLY A 46 7.91 -13.85 17.54
C GLY A 46 8.61 -12.56 17.09
N GLU A 47 9.01 -12.46 15.82
CA GLU A 47 9.48 -11.21 15.22
C GLU A 47 8.37 -10.57 14.37
N THR A 48 8.23 -9.24 14.45
CA THR A 48 7.31 -8.48 13.60
C THR A 48 8.12 -7.77 12.53
N GLY A 49 8.05 -8.28 11.30
CA GLY A 49 8.57 -7.61 10.12
C GLY A 49 7.50 -6.71 9.48
N ILE A 50 7.96 -5.78 8.65
CA ILE A 50 7.07 -4.98 7.80
C ILE A 50 7.35 -5.33 6.35
N ILE A 51 6.29 -5.60 5.60
CA ILE A 51 6.35 -5.71 4.14
C ILE A 51 5.80 -4.42 3.56
N GLU A 52 6.64 -3.70 2.83
CA GLU A 52 6.27 -2.55 2.01
C GLU A 52 6.22 -2.97 0.54
N VAL A 53 5.11 -2.67 -0.11
CA VAL A 53 4.97 -2.76 -1.56
C VAL A 53 4.69 -1.36 -2.09
N SER A 54 5.51 -0.90 -3.02
CA SER A 54 5.28 0.33 -3.77
C SER A 54 5.21 0.05 -5.26
N VAL A 55 4.33 0.76 -5.94
CA VAL A 55 4.16 0.75 -7.38
C VAL A 55 4.19 2.19 -7.84
N ASP A 56 5.10 2.51 -8.75
CA ASP A 56 5.36 3.88 -9.18
C ASP A 56 5.42 3.97 -10.70
N ALA A 57 4.68 4.92 -11.29
CA ALA A 57 4.84 5.27 -12.69
C ALA A 57 6.11 6.11 -12.88
N ARG A 58 6.89 5.82 -13.93
CA ARG A 58 7.98 6.72 -14.33
C ARG A 58 7.41 8.07 -14.75
N LYS A 59 8.16 9.15 -14.47
CA LYS A 59 7.81 10.57 -14.72
C LYS A 59 7.27 10.89 -16.13
N ASP A 60 7.57 10.07 -17.13
CA ASP A 60 7.16 10.28 -18.53
C ASP A 60 5.79 9.66 -18.87
N SER A 61 5.13 9.03 -17.89
CA SER A 61 3.81 8.42 -18.06
C SER A 61 2.74 9.48 -17.86
N SER A 62 1.88 9.70 -18.86
CA SER A 62 0.71 10.59 -18.77
C SER A 62 -0.39 9.95 -17.93
N ALA A 63 -0.08 9.66 -16.66
CA ALA A 63 -1.02 9.03 -15.75
C ALA A 63 -2.18 9.99 -15.50
N ASN A 64 -3.38 9.57 -15.89
CA ASN A 64 -4.59 10.35 -15.70
C ASN A 64 -5.06 10.19 -14.25
N SER A 65 -5.91 11.11 -13.77
CA SER A 65 -6.50 11.00 -12.42
C SER A 65 -7.35 9.74 -12.20
N SER A 66 -7.69 9.00 -13.26
CA SER A 66 -8.31 7.67 -13.19
C SER A 66 -7.37 6.57 -12.71
N ASP A 67 -6.06 6.81 -12.69
CA ASP A 67 -5.08 5.73 -12.51
C ASP A 67 -4.83 5.44 -11.02
N THR A 68 -5.34 6.27 -10.11
CA THR A 68 -5.23 6.08 -8.66
C THR A 68 -5.88 4.77 -8.21
N GLU A 69 -7.06 4.41 -8.74
CA GLU A 69 -7.70 3.12 -8.45
C GLU A 69 -6.86 1.96 -9.00
N ALA A 70 -6.34 2.08 -10.22
CA ALA A 70 -5.50 1.05 -10.83
C ALA A 70 -4.18 0.82 -10.06
N PHE A 71 -3.53 1.88 -9.59
CA PHE A 71 -2.33 1.76 -8.76
C PHE A 71 -2.63 1.12 -7.41
N ALA A 72 -3.75 1.50 -6.79
CA ALA A 72 -4.20 0.90 -5.54
C ALA A 72 -4.46 -0.60 -5.69
N GLU A 73 -5.18 -1.01 -6.73
CA GLU A 73 -5.44 -2.40 -7.07
C GLU A 73 -4.14 -3.18 -7.29
N LEU A 74 -3.24 -2.65 -8.11
CA LEU A 74 -1.98 -3.30 -8.44
C LEU A 74 -1.07 -3.46 -7.19
N ALA A 75 -1.01 -2.45 -6.32
CA ALA A 75 -0.30 -2.56 -5.05
C ALA A 75 -0.93 -3.61 -4.13
N ALA A 76 -2.27 -3.67 -4.06
CA ALA A 76 -2.98 -4.65 -3.23
C ALA A 76 -2.77 -6.09 -3.73
N GLU A 77 -2.84 -6.32 -5.04
CA GLU A 77 -2.54 -7.63 -5.63
C GLU A 77 -1.09 -8.06 -5.41
N THR A 78 -0.16 -7.14 -5.60
CA THR A 78 1.27 -7.39 -5.36
C THR A 78 1.53 -7.72 -3.90
N LEU A 79 0.88 -7.01 -2.97
CA LEU A 79 1.01 -7.30 -1.54
C LEU A 79 0.41 -8.66 -1.17
N ARG A 80 -0.74 -9.04 -1.73
CA ARG A 80 -1.30 -10.39 -1.55
C ARG A 80 -0.36 -11.47 -2.04
N MET A 81 0.27 -11.26 -3.19
CA MET A 81 1.25 -12.19 -3.74
C MET A 81 2.48 -12.29 -2.83
N ALA A 82 3.05 -11.16 -2.42
CA ALA A 82 4.24 -11.11 -1.56
C ALA A 82 3.99 -11.78 -0.21
N THR A 83 2.90 -11.43 0.47
CA THR A 83 2.54 -11.99 1.78
C THR A 83 2.30 -13.50 1.72
N ARG A 84 1.64 -14.02 0.68
CA ARG A 84 1.32 -15.45 0.56
C ARG A 84 2.46 -16.31 0.01
N GLN A 85 3.16 -15.84 -1.02
CA GLN A 85 4.08 -16.67 -1.79
C GLN A 85 5.55 -16.44 -1.41
N VAL A 86 5.91 -15.21 -1.03
CA VAL A 86 7.31 -14.85 -0.75
C VAL A 86 7.60 -14.96 0.74
N TYR A 87 6.79 -14.29 1.57
CA TYR A 87 7.04 -14.18 3.01
C TYR A 87 6.23 -15.14 3.88
N ARG A 88 5.24 -15.84 3.30
CA ARG A 88 4.37 -16.81 4.00
C ARG A 88 3.87 -16.29 5.35
N CYS A 89 3.26 -15.11 5.33
CA CYS A 89 2.64 -14.50 6.51
C CYS A 89 1.37 -15.29 6.89
N ASP A 90 1.54 -16.48 7.47
CA ASP A 90 0.47 -17.46 7.69
C ASP A 90 -0.38 -17.15 8.93
N ASN A 91 0.14 -16.37 9.89
CA ASN A 91 -0.48 -16.20 11.21
C ASN A 91 -1.05 -14.80 11.53
N SER A 92 -0.93 -13.82 10.64
CA SER A 92 -1.55 -12.49 10.85
C SER A 92 -2.12 -11.98 9.54
N THR A 93 -3.35 -12.41 9.27
CA THR A 93 -4.28 -11.68 8.39
C THR A 93 -4.01 -11.83 6.90
N ALA A 94 -4.47 -12.95 6.35
CA ALA A 94 -4.65 -13.09 4.92
C ALA A 94 -5.42 -11.87 4.39
N LEU A 95 -4.75 -11.06 3.57
CA LEU A 95 -5.34 -9.88 2.96
C LEU A 95 -6.64 -10.27 2.26
N PRO A 96 -7.78 -9.63 2.58
CA PRO A 96 -9.07 -10.04 2.04
C PRO A 96 -9.06 -9.97 0.52
N ALA A 97 -9.82 -10.85 -0.13
CA ALA A 97 -10.09 -10.74 -1.56
C ALA A 97 -10.97 -9.49 -1.83
N GLY A 98 -10.79 -8.84 -2.99
CA GLY A 98 -11.61 -7.70 -3.41
C GLY A 98 -10.81 -6.43 -3.72
N LEU A 99 -11.49 -5.30 -3.84
CA LEU A 99 -10.83 -4.01 -4.08
C LEU A 99 -10.32 -3.41 -2.76
N PRO A 100 -9.17 -2.73 -2.77
CA PRO A 100 -8.75 -1.98 -1.61
C PRO A 100 -9.69 -0.79 -1.37
N THR A 101 -9.78 -0.36 -0.11
CA THR A 101 -10.57 0.81 0.28
C THR A 101 -9.76 2.08 0.07
N LEU A 102 -10.35 3.04 -0.63
CA LEU A 102 -9.79 4.37 -0.85
C LEU A 102 -10.49 5.39 0.04
N GLY A 103 -9.70 6.21 0.72
CA GLY A 103 -10.19 7.43 1.36
C GLY A 103 -10.39 8.54 0.33
N THR A 104 -11.09 9.59 0.74
CA THR A 104 -11.20 10.80 -0.08
C THR A 104 -9.83 11.47 -0.24
N PRO A 105 -9.42 11.85 -1.47
CA PRO A 105 -8.21 12.64 -1.67
C PRO A 105 -8.26 13.91 -0.84
N ARG A 106 -7.20 14.22 -0.10
CA ARG A 106 -7.17 15.45 0.69
C ARG A 106 -6.91 16.67 -0.19
N GLY A 107 -7.73 17.71 -0.04
CA GLY A 107 -7.46 19.05 -0.57
C GLY A 107 -7.37 19.13 -2.10
N ALA A 108 -8.35 18.54 -2.80
CA ALA A 108 -8.53 18.78 -4.23
C ALA A 108 -8.83 20.26 -4.53
#